data_AF-A0A7Y4Y8W2-F1
#
_entry.id   AF-A0A7Y4Y8W2-F1
#
_cell.length_a   1.000
_cell.length_b   1.000
_cell.length_c   1.000
_cell.angle_alpha   90.00
_cell.angle_beta   90.00
_cell.angle_gamma   90.00
#
_symmetry.space_group_name_H-M   'P 1'
#
loop_
_entity.id
_entity.type
_entity.pdbx_description
1 polymer ?
#
loop_
_entity_poly.entity_id
_entity_poly.type
_entity_poly.pdbx_seq_one_letter_code
_entity_poly.pdbx_strand_id
1 'polypeptide(L)' 'MQKIKGLKIVRTKSGKPKQLVIDIDKHYDVVEDLLDIIEAESRLNEKTMPAEEVYKLIETKRKQAKKKA' A
#
# COMPACT_ATOMS: atom_id res chain seq x y z
N MET A 1 -19.66 -17.56 2.02
CA MET A 1 -18.21 -17.61 1.77
C MET A 1 -17.56 -18.50 2.82
N GLN A 2 -16.70 -19.46 2.45
CA GLN A 2 -15.96 -20.27 3.43
C GLN A 2 -15.11 -19.35 4.30
N LYS A 3 -15.31 -19.40 5.63
CA LYS A 3 -14.44 -18.69 6.59
C LYS A 3 -13.09 -19.39 6.62
N ILE A 4 -12.07 -18.72 6.11
CA ILE A 4 -10.68 -19.18 6.10
C ILE A 4 -10.06 -18.68 7.40
N LYS A 5 -9.33 -19.53 8.11
CA LYS A 5 -8.67 -19.16 9.37
C LYS A 5 -7.17 -18.99 9.13
N GLY A 6 -6.78 -17.94 8.42
CA GLY A 6 -5.38 -17.66 8.08
C GLY A 6 -5.08 -17.75 6.58
N LEU A 7 -3.97 -18.42 6.21
CA LEU A 7 -3.51 -18.53 4.82
C LEU A 7 -3.97 -19.85 4.17
N LYS A 8 -4.51 -19.77 2.95
CA LYS A 8 -4.89 -20.95 2.16
C LYS A 8 -4.39 -20.82 0.73
N ILE A 9 -3.62 -21.82 0.27
CA ILE A 9 -3.22 -21.94 -1.14
C ILE A 9 -4.21 -22.86 -1.85
N VAL A 10 -4.94 -22.31 -2.82
CA VAL A 10 -5.75 -23.08 -3.76
C VAL A 10 -4.85 -23.54 -4.90
N ARG A 11 -4.82 -24.85 -5.14
CA ARG A 11 -4.01 -25.50 -6.16
C ARG A 11 -4.86 -25.95 -7.35
N THR A 12 -4.24 -26.07 -8.52
CA THR A 12 -4.84 -26.68 -9.71
C THR A 12 -5.01 -28.19 -9.53
N LYS A 13 -5.73 -28.85 -10.45
CA LYS A 13 -5.82 -30.32 -10.50
C LYS A 13 -4.45 -31.01 -10.63
N SER A 14 -3.45 -30.31 -11.21
CA SER A 14 -2.06 -30.76 -11.32
C SER A 14 -1.20 -30.43 -10.09
N GLY A 15 -1.78 -29.89 -9.02
CA GLY A 15 -1.07 -29.56 -7.77
C GLY A 15 -0.32 -28.22 -7.78
N LYS A 16 -0.31 -27.49 -8.91
CA LYS A 16 0.36 -26.19 -9.00
C LYS A 16 -0.43 -25.12 -8.24
N PRO A 17 0.21 -24.21 -7.49
CA PRO A 17 -0.48 -23.07 -6.86
C PRO A 17 -1.21 -22.24 -7.93
N LYS A 18 -2.48 -21.91 -7.67
CA LYS A 18 -3.30 -21.06 -8.55
C LYS A 18 -3.68 -19.76 -7.87
N GLN A 19 -4.05 -19.81 -6.59
CA GLN A 19 -4.55 -18.65 -5.86
C GLN A 19 -4.14 -18.76 -4.39
N LEU A 20 -3.67 -17.65 -3.81
CA LEU A 20 -3.51 -17.49 -2.37
C LEU A 20 -4.75 -16.78 -1.83
N VAL A 21 -5.28 -17.25 -0.71
CA VAL A 21 -6.38 -16.60 0.00
C VAL A 21 -5.94 -16.33 1.44
N ILE A 22 -6.10 -15.08 1.86
CA ILE A 22 -5.58 -14.56 3.12
C ILE A 22 -6.76 -14.05 3.96
N ASP A 23 -6.78 -14.46 5.23
CA ASP A 23 -7.63 -13.85 6.26
C ASP A 23 -7.00 -12.53 6.72
N ILE A 24 -7.54 -11.41 6.23
CA ILE A 24 -6.98 -10.06 6.47
C ILE A 24 -7.00 -9.72 7.96
N ASP A 25 -8.05 -10.10 8.69
CA ASP A 25 -8.18 -9.78 10.12
C ASP A 25 -7.05 -10.39 10.97
N LYS A 26 -6.38 -11.43 10.47
CA LYS A 26 -5.28 -12.13 11.16
C LYS A 26 -3.90 -11.85 10.59
N HIS A 27 -3.83 -11.42 9.33
CA HIS A 27 -2.58 -11.28 8.59
C HIS A 27 -2.53 -9.93 7.87
N TYR A 28 -3.09 -8.89 8.49
CA TYR A 28 -3.15 -7.54 7.95
C TYR A 28 -1.76 -7.06 7.50
N ASP A 29 -0.74 -7.25 8.34
CA ASP A 29 0.64 -6.82 8.06
C ASP A 29 1.18 -7.39 6.73
N VAL A 30 0.89 -8.67 6.44
CA VAL A 30 1.32 -9.32 5.20
C VAL A 30 0.60 -8.73 3.98
N VAL A 31 -0.67 -8.33 4.16
CA VAL A 31 -1.46 -7.72 3.09
C VAL A 31 -1.02 -6.28 2.86
N GLU A 32 -0.72 -5.53 3.92
CA GLU A 32 -0.14 -4.19 3.86
C GLU A 32 1.18 -4.21 3.08
N ASP A 33 2.12 -5.08 3.45
CA ASP A 33 3.41 -5.20 2.76
C ASP A 33 3.24 -5.52 1.25
N LEU A 34 2.30 -6.40 0.91
CA LEU A 34 2.01 -6.74 -0.49
C LEU A 34 1.45 -5.55 -1.26
N LEU A 35 0.56 -4.78 -0.64
CA LEU A 35 -0.02 -3.59 -1.25
C LEU A 35 1.03 -2.49 -1.42
N ASP A 36 1.89 -2.29 -0.43
CA ASP A 36 2.97 -1.30 -0.48
C ASP A 36 3.95 -1.60 -1.63
N ILE A 37 4.29 -2.87 -1.85
CA ILE A 37 5.13 -3.27 -2.99
C ILE A 37 4.42 -2.98 -4.31
N ILE A 38 3.15 -3.38 -4.46
CA ILE A 38 2.38 -3.14 -5.69
C ILE A 38 2.28 -1.65 -5.98
N GLU A 39 2.01 -0.84 -4.95
CA GLU A 39 1.93 0.61 -5.04
C GLU A 39 3.28 1.20 -5.43
N ALA A 40 4.37 0.80 -4.77
CA ALA A 40 5.72 1.26 -5.08
C ALA A 40 6.15 0.92 -6.51
N GLU A 41 5.85 -0.29 -6.99
CA GLU A 41 6.12 -0.71 -8.36
C GLU A 41 5.31 0.11 -9.37
N SER A 42 4.03 0.35 -9.09
CA SER A 42 3.17 1.15 -9.97
C SER A 42 3.66 2.60 -10.12
N ARG A 43 4.37 3.10 -9.10
CA ARG A 43 4.86 4.48 -9.01
C ARG A 43 6.34 4.63 -9.31
N LEU A 44 7.02 3.56 -9.72
CA LEU A 44 8.48 3.52 -9.92
C LEU A 44 8.98 4.61 -10.90
N ASN A 45 8.15 4.99 -11.88
CA ASN A 45 8.48 5.99 -12.90
C ASN A 45 7.77 7.33 -12.70
N GLU A 46 7.09 7.53 -11.57
CA GLU A 46 6.46 8.81 -11.27
C GLU A 46 7.50 9.87 -10.96
N LYS A 47 7.20 11.12 -11.33
CA LYS A 47 8.03 12.25 -10.95
C LYS A 47 7.98 12.40 -9.43
N THR A 48 9.12 12.17 -8.78
CA THR A 48 9.26 12.36 -7.34
C THR A 48 9.66 13.79 -7.00
N MET A 49 9.47 14.17 -5.73
CA MET A 49 9.89 15.45 -5.18
C MET A 49 10.71 15.18 -3.91
N PRO A 50 11.86 15.85 -3.71
CA PRO A 50 12.61 15.77 -2.46
C PRO A 50 11.75 16.19 -1.27
N ALA A 51 11.91 15.53 -0.13
CA ALA A 51 11.12 15.80 1.07
C ALA A 51 11.26 17.27 1.52
N GLU A 52 12.45 17.85 1.37
CA GLU A 52 12.75 19.23 1.72
C GLU A 52 11.91 20.23 0.92
N GLU A 53 11.64 19.94 -0.35
CA GLU A 53 10.79 20.78 -1.20
C GLU A 53 9.32 20.70 -0.75
N VAL A 54 8.87 19.49 -0.38
CA VAL A 54 7.53 19.28 0.20
C VAL A 54 7.36 20.09 1.49
N TYR A 55 8.35 20.05 2.39
CA TYR A 55 8.30 20.81 3.65
C TYR A 55 8.24 22.31 3.42
N LYS A 56 9.07 22.84 2.51
CA LYS A 56 9.04 24.26 2.13
C LYS A 56 7.69 24.69 1.57
N LEU A 57 7.06 23.85 0.74
CA LEU A 57 5.72 24.11 0.21
C LEU A 57 4.67 24.14 1.31
N ILE A 58 4.70 23.19 2.26
CA ILE A 58 3.78 23.14 3.40
C ILE A 58 3.94 24.40 4.27
N GLU A 59 5.18 24.79 4.59
CA GLU A 59 5.45 25.97 5.40
C GLU A 59 4.97 27.26 4.72
N THR A 60 5.21 27.38 3.41
CA THR A 60 4.77 28.52 2.60
C THR A 60 3.24 28.64 2.60
N LYS A 61 2.53 27.51 2.40
CA LYS A 61 1.06 27.48 2.47
C LYS A 61 0.54 27.88 3.85
N ARG A 62 1.16 27.39 4.93
CA ARG A 62 0.80 27.76 6.32
C ARG A 62 0.97 29.25 6.59
N LYS A 63 2.08 29.86 6.12
CA LYS A 63 2.33 31.31 6.26
C LYS A 63 1.32 32.14 5.49
N GLN A 64 0.92 31.71 4.28
CA GLN A 64 -0.10 32.39 3.48
C GLN A 64 -1.49 32.32 4.13
N ALA A 65 -1.87 31.18 4.71
CA ALA A 65 -3.13 31.04 5.43
C ALA A 65 -3.19 31.97 6.66
N LYS A 66 -2.09 32.08 7.42
CA LYS A 66 -2.00 32.98 8.57
C LYS A 66 -2.00 34.47 8.23
N LYS A 67 -1.60 34.85 7.01
CA LYS A 67 -1.64 36.26 6.55
C LYS A 67 -3.03 36.69 6.04
N LYS A 68 -3.92 35.73 5.78
CA LYS A 68 -5.30 35.97 5.30
C LYS A 68 -6.35 35.85 6.41
N ALA A 69 -5.95 35.44 7.61
CA ALA A 69 -6.76 35.41 8.83
C ALA A 69 -6.47 36.66 9.65
#